data_AF-X0W5H7-F1
#
_entry.id   AF-X0W5H7-F1
#
_cell.length_a   1.000
_cell.length_b   1.000
_cell.length_c   1.000
_cell.angle_alpha   90.00
_cell.angle_beta   90.00
_cell.angle_gamma   90.00
#
_symmetry.space_group_name_H-M   'P 1'
#
loop_
_entity.id
_entity.type
_entity.pdbx_description
1 polymer ?
#
loop_
_entity_poly.entity_id
_entity_poly.type
_entity_poly.pdbx_seq_one_letter_code
_entity_poly.pdbx_strand_id
1 'polypeptide(L)'
;MRTLRIIAVTAVVFVSCAALADWPWYNGPTHNAVAPAGKRLTSWPASGLKVLWTVKLGPGYAGPAIRDGKVYVLDRIPRTSDVLRCFSLADGKELWTFKYAAPGKFMKPGSRQVPTVGEKYVYSVGAMGHFHCVDRQTGKKIWGMNLLKDFDSKKPMWVVAQAPRLYKDWVIVAPLGKK
;
A
#
# COMPACT_ATOMS: atom_id res chain seq x y z
N MET A 1 13.01 -45.61 46.79
CA MET A 1 12.25 -44.51 46.13
C MET A 1 12.95 -44.15 44.83
N ARG A 2 12.38 -44.51 43.67
CA ARG A 2 12.89 -44.13 42.34
C ARG A 2 12.03 -42.98 41.81
N THR A 3 12.60 -41.79 41.68
CA THR A 3 11.93 -40.60 41.16
C THR A 3 11.93 -40.64 39.63
N LEU A 4 10.74 -40.79 39.05
CA LEU A 4 10.52 -40.70 37.59
C LEU A 4 10.54 -39.22 37.18
N ARG A 5 11.47 -38.82 36.31
CA ARG A 5 11.49 -37.47 35.71
C ARG A 5 10.68 -37.50 34.41
N ILE A 6 9.51 -36.86 34.41
CA ILE A 6 8.69 -36.65 33.22
C ILE A 6 9.27 -35.46 32.46
N ILE A 7 9.84 -35.71 31.28
CA ILE A 7 10.27 -34.65 30.35
C ILE A 7 9.05 -34.25 29.53
N ALA A 8 8.49 -33.08 29.79
CA ALA A 8 7.42 -32.51 28.98
C ALA A 8 8.01 -31.95 27.68
N VAL A 9 7.73 -32.61 26.55
CA VAL A 9 8.09 -32.12 25.21
C VAL A 9 7.02 -31.11 24.80
N THR A 10 7.34 -29.82 24.87
CA THR A 10 6.47 -28.75 24.34
C THR A 10 6.54 -28.78 22.81
N ALA A 11 5.47 -29.25 22.16
CA ALA A 11 5.35 -29.18 20.72
C ALA A 11 5.14 -27.71 20.30
N VAL A 12 6.15 -27.13 19.65
CA VAL A 12 6.03 -25.80 19.01
C VAL A 12 5.19 -25.97 17.75
N VAL A 13 3.91 -25.64 17.85
CA VAL A 13 3.02 -25.58 16.68
C VAL A 13 3.42 -24.37 15.85
N PHE A 14 4.18 -24.59 14.79
CA PHE A 14 4.37 -23.59 13.74
C PHE A 14 3.04 -23.46 13.00
N VAL A 15 2.23 -22.49 13.42
CA VAL A 15 1.13 -22.00 12.60
C VAL A 15 1.78 -21.31 11.41
N SER A 16 1.95 -22.06 10.31
CA SER A 16 2.19 -21.48 9.00
C SER A 16 0.96 -20.64 8.69
N CYS A 17 1.01 -19.36 9.07
CA CYS A 17 0.10 -18.37 8.54
C CYS A 17 0.30 -18.46 7.03
N ALA A 18 -0.64 -19.07 6.32
CA ALA A 18 -0.62 -19.06 4.86
C ALA A 18 -0.63 -17.58 4.51
N ALA A 19 0.54 -17.04 4.17
CA ALA A 19 0.66 -15.68 3.72
C ALA A 19 -0.29 -15.59 2.53
N LEU A 20 -1.39 -14.86 2.71
CA LEU A 20 -2.23 -14.45 1.60
C LEU A 20 -1.30 -13.89 0.54
N ALA A 21 -1.57 -14.16 -0.74
CA ALA A 21 -0.68 -13.76 -1.82
C ALA A 21 -0.53 -12.23 -1.84
N ASP A 22 0.52 -11.74 -1.18
CA ASP A 22 0.79 -10.33 -1.01
C ASP A 22 1.10 -9.67 -2.35
N TRP A 23 0.68 -8.42 -2.47
CA TRP A 23 0.97 -7.55 -3.61
C TRP A 23 1.41 -6.17 -3.10
N PRO A 24 2.59 -6.07 -2.48
CA PRO A 24 2.92 -4.96 -1.59
C PRO A 24 3.25 -3.64 -2.30
N TRP A 25 3.39 -3.64 -3.63
CA TRP A 25 3.81 -2.48 -4.42
C TRP A 25 3.45 -2.63 -5.89
N TYR A 26 3.67 -1.57 -6.68
CA TYR A 26 3.44 -1.59 -8.12
C TYR A 26 4.17 -2.76 -8.81
N ASN A 27 3.48 -3.41 -9.73
CA ASN A 27 3.91 -4.63 -10.43
C ASN A 27 4.18 -5.86 -9.56
N GLY A 28 3.71 -5.86 -8.31
CA GLY A 28 3.70 -7.05 -7.46
C GLY A 28 5.07 -7.44 -6.90
N PRO A 29 5.15 -8.51 -6.10
CA PRO A 29 6.33 -8.85 -5.30
C PRO A 29 7.62 -9.01 -6.13
N THR A 30 7.49 -9.41 -7.39
CA THR A 30 8.58 -9.63 -8.34
C THR A 30 8.77 -8.49 -9.35
N HIS A 31 7.97 -7.42 -9.27
CA HIS A 31 8.03 -6.23 -10.12
C HIS A 31 7.85 -6.45 -11.63
N ASN A 32 7.28 -7.59 -12.02
CA ASN A 32 7.02 -7.96 -13.41
C ASN A 32 5.52 -8.00 -13.75
N ALA A 33 4.65 -7.56 -12.84
CA ALA A 33 3.19 -7.59 -12.97
C ALA A 33 2.61 -9.01 -13.18
N VAL A 34 3.35 -10.04 -12.77
CA VAL A 34 2.92 -11.43 -12.86
C VAL A 34 2.56 -11.92 -11.47
N ALA A 35 1.33 -12.42 -11.31
CA ALA A 35 0.97 -13.10 -10.07
C ALA A 35 1.77 -14.42 -9.93
N PRO A 36 2.19 -14.81 -8.72
CA PRO A 36 2.87 -16.08 -8.48
C PRO A 36 1.99 -17.28 -8.88
N ALA A 37 2.59 -18.34 -9.44
CA ALA A 37 1.88 -19.58 -9.76
C ALA A 37 1.13 -20.11 -8.53
N GLY A 38 -0.12 -20.57 -8.71
CA GLY A 38 -0.99 -20.96 -7.61
C GLY A 38 -2.39 -21.34 -8.10
N LYS A 39 -3.27 -21.73 -7.16
CA LYS A 39 -4.68 -21.97 -7.48
C LYS A 39 -5.31 -20.67 -7.99
N ARG A 40 -5.76 -20.68 -9.23
CA ARG A 40 -6.45 -19.57 -9.88
C ARG A 40 -7.73 -20.09 -10.49
N LEU A 41 -8.74 -19.24 -10.48
CA LEU A 41 -9.91 -19.46 -11.30
C LEU A 41 -9.52 -19.22 -12.76
N THR A 42 -9.58 -20.29 -13.57
CA THR A 42 -9.36 -20.22 -15.02
C THR A 42 -10.67 -20.05 -15.80
N SER A 43 -11.81 -20.20 -15.13
CA SER A 43 -13.14 -19.91 -15.63
C SER A 43 -13.99 -19.26 -14.54
N TRP A 44 -14.99 -18.49 -14.96
CA TRP A 44 -15.95 -17.86 -14.05
C TRP A 44 -17.22 -18.72 -13.98
N PRO A 45 -17.89 -18.79 -12.82
CA PRO A 45 -19.24 -19.33 -12.75
C PRO A 45 -20.18 -18.55 -13.69
N ALA A 46 -21.21 -19.21 -14.22
CA ALA A 46 -22.21 -18.55 -15.07
C ALA A 46 -22.93 -17.39 -14.35
N SER A 47 -23.08 -17.49 -13.02
CA SER A 47 -23.62 -16.44 -12.15
C SER A 47 -22.64 -15.32 -11.82
N GLY A 48 -21.39 -15.40 -12.30
CA GLY A 48 -20.32 -14.47 -11.97
C GLY A 48 -19.64 -14.75 -10.61
N LEU A 49 -18.62 -13.96 -10.30
CA LEU A 49 -17.95 -14.00 -8.99
C LEU A 49 -18.77 -13.23 -7.96
N LYS A 50 -18.88 -13.79 -6.75
CA LYS A 50 -19.49 -13.09 -5.63
C LYS A 50 -18.60 -11.92 -5.20
N VAL A 51 -19.16 -10.71 -5.18
CA VAL A 51 -18.53 -9.56 -4.55
C VAL A 51 -18.51 -9.78 -3.03
N LEU A 52 -17.33 -9.79 -2.43
CA LEU A 52 -17.18 -9.98 -0.98
C LEU A 52 -17.46 -8.68 -0.21
N TRP A 53 -16.94 -7.56 -0.69
CA TRP A 53 -17.18 -6.23 -0.13
C TRP A 53 -16.82 -5.14 -1.14
N THR A 54 -17.33 -3.94 -0.91
CA THR A 54 -17.05 -2.73 -1.70
C THR A 54 -16.90 -1.55 -0.76
N VAL A 55 -15.94 -0.65 -1.05
CA VAL A 55 -15.77 0.62 -0.35
C VAL A 55 -15.83 1.78 -1.33
N LYS A 56 -16.45 2.90 -0.93
CA LYS A 56 -16.48 4.11 -1.74
C LYS A 56 -15.20 4.91 -1.50
N LEU A 57 -14.47 5.19 -2.58
CA LEU A 57 -13.27 6.04 -2.56
C LEU A 57 -13.54 7.38 -3.25
N GLY A 58 -12.70 8.37 -2.92
CA GLY A 58 -12.56 9.57 -3.73
C GLY A 58 -11.88 9.27 -5.08
N PRO A 59 -11.75 10.27 -5.96
CA PRO A 59 -11.10 10.09 -7.26
C PRO A 59 -9.68 9.54 -7.14
N GLY A 60 -9.32 8.62 -8.02
CA GLY A 60 -8.01 7.98 -8.08
C GLY A 60 -7.87 7.07 -9.29
N TYR A 61 -6.64 6.91 -9.75
CA TYR A 61 -6.25 5.97 -10.82
C TYR A 61 -5.30 4.89 -10.29
N ALA A 62 -4.90 5.00 -9.02
CA ALA A 62 -3.99 4.06 -8.38
C ALA A 62 -4.68 2.73 -8.09
N GLY A 63 -3.98 1.63 -8.34
CA GLY A 63 -4.34 0.33 -7.80
C GLY A 63 -4.04 0.23 -6.29
N PRO A 64 -4.62 -0.76 -5.59
CA PRO A 64 -4.27 -1.06 -4.22
C PRO A 64 -2.94 -1.82 -4.11
N ALA A 65 -2.30 -1.73 -2.96
CA ALA A 65 -1.30 -2.68 -2.49
C ALA A 65 -1.90 -3.57 -1.41
N ILE A 66 -1.49 -4.84 -1.35
CA ILE A 66 -1.97 -5.81 -0.38
C ILE A 66 -0.79 -6.36 0.41
N ARG A 67 -0.89 -6.36 1.73
CA ARG A 67 0.09 -6.98 2.61
C ARG A 67 -0.51 -7.43 3.93
N ASP A 68 -0.23 -8.66 4.36
CA ASP A 68 -0.65 -9.22 5.65
C ASP A 68 -2.16 -9.05 5.91
N GLY A 69 -2.99 -9.37 4.91
CA GLY A 69 -4.45 -9.25 5.01
C GLY A 69 -4.98 -7.81 5.09
N LYS A 70 -4.18 -6.82 4.69
CA LYS A 70 -4.58 -5.41 4.64
C LYS A 70 -4.45 -4.85 3.23
N VAL A 71 -5.37 -3.95 2.88
CA VAL A 71 -5.42 -3.26 1.59
C VAL A 71 -5.05 -1.80 1.79
N TYR A 72 -4.06 -1.32 1.06
CA TYR A 72 -3.57 0.06 1.11
C TYR A 72 -3.85 0.75 -0.22
N VAL A 73 -4.51 1.89 -0.18
CA VAL A 73 -4.89 2.63 -1.40
C VAL A 73 -4.83 4.12 -1.14
N LEU A 74 -4.43 4.88 -2.16
CA LEU A 74 -4.56 6.33 -2.14
C LEU A 74 -5.83 6.76 -2.86
N ASP A 75 -6.55 7.69 -2.28
CA ASP A 75 -7.59 8.47 -2.94
C ASP A 75 -7.42 9.96 -2.62
N ARG A 76 -8.40 10.75 -3.03
CA ARG A 76 -8.35 12.20 -2.89
C ARG A 76 -9.70 12.77 -2.48
N ILE A 77 -9.67 13.70 -1.52
CA ILE A 77 -10.77 14.63 -1.29
C ILE A 77 -10.57 15.80 -2.26
N PRO A 78 -11.48 16.00 -3.23
CA PRO A 78 -11.29 16.98 -4.29
C PRO A 78 -10.93 18.36 -3.74
N ARG A 79 -9.92 18.98 -4.36
CA ARG A 79 -9.42 20.34 -4.07
C ARG A 79 -8.77 20.56 -2.70
N THR A 80 -8.81 19.60 -1.78
CA THR A 80 -8.35 19.83 -0.40
C THR A 80 -7.19 18.92 0.01
N SER A 81 -7.34 17.60 -0.14
CA SER A 81 -6.47 16.64 0.56
C SER A 81 -6.27 15.37 -0.25
N ASP A 82 -5.08 14.77 -0.14
CA ASP A 82 -4.85 13.38 -0.51
C ASP A 82 -4.97 12.51 0.76
N VAL A 83 -5.39 11.26 0.59
CA VAL A 83 -5.58 10.33 1.71
C VAL A 83 -4.98 8.97 1.35
N LEU A 84 -4.10 8.46 2.22
CA LEU A 84 -3.70 7.07 2.23
C LEU A 84 -4.61 6.32 3.19
N ARG A 85 -5.26 5.25 2.71
CA ARG A 85 -6.20 4.45 3.48
C ARG A 85 -5.68 3.05 3.68
N CYS A 86 -6.03 2.45 4.81
CA CYS A 86 -5.81 1.04 5.09
C CYS A 86 -7.15 0.38 5.43
N PHE A 87 -7.47 -0.70 4.73
CA PHE A 87 -8.65 -1.52 4.99
C PHE A 87 -8.23 -2.95 5.36
N SER A 88 -9.10 -3.65 6.08
CA SER A 88 -9.02 -5.10 6.23
C SER A 88 -9.42 -5.78 4.92
N LEU A 89 -8.61 -6.73 4.44
CA LEU A 89 -8.90 -7.49 3.21
C LEU A 89 -10.10 -8.44 3.40
N ALA A 90 -10.36 -8.89 4.63
CA ALA A 90 -11.39 -9.88 4.91
C ALA A 90 -12.81 -9.32 4.72
N ASP A 91 -13.03 -8.06 5.10
CA ASP A 91 -14.36 -7.46 5.23
C ASP A 91 -14.46 -6.01 4.70
N GLY A 92 -13.36 -5.42 4.24
CA GLY A 92 -13.34 -4.04 3.74
C GLY A 92 -13.42 -2.98 4.84
N LYS A 93 -13.32 -3.33 6.13
CA LYS A 93 -13.37 -2.37 7.23
C LYS A 93 -12.18 -1.41 7.18
N GLU A 94 -12.43 -0.10 7.25
CA GLU A 94 -11.36 0.90 7.35
C GLU A 94 -10.66 0.77 8.72
N LEU A 95 -9.35 0.51 8.69
CA LEU A 95 -8.52 0.33 9.89
C LEU A 95 -7.91 1.65 10.34
N TRP A 96 -7.38 2.42 9.38
CA TRP A 96 -6.86 3.76 9.62
C TRP A 96 -6.78 4.56 8.32
N THR A 97 -6.68 5.88 8.47
CA THR A 97 -6.38 6.80 7.37
C THR A 97 -5.27 7.77 7.74
N PHE A 98 -4.46 8.12 6.75
CA PHE A 98 -3.49 9.20 6.81
C PHE A 98 -3.85 10.25 5.78
N LYS A 99 -4.36 11.40 6.24
CA LYS A 99 -4.82 12.52 5.41
C LYS A 99 -3.85 13.69 5.54
N TYR A 100 -3.53 14.33 4.43
CA TYR A 100 -2.71 15.55 4.41
C TYR A 100 -3.23 16.58 3.42
N ALA A 101 -2.96 17.85 3.71
CA ALA A 101 -3.33 18.96 2.83
C ALA A 101 -2.60 18.82 1.50
N ALA A 102 -3.36 18.82 0.42
CA ALA A 102 -2.85 18.80 -0.94
C ALA A 102 -3.79 19.63 -1.81
N PRO A 103 -3.90 20.95 -1.60
CA PRO A 103 -4.87 21.77 -2.30
C PRO A 103 -4.59 21.83 -3.81
N GLY A 104 -5.65 22.02 -4.60
CA GLY A 104 -5.54 22.24 -6.05
C GLY A 104 -6.43 21.37 -6.91
N LYS A 105 -6.62 21.81 -8.17
CA LYS A 105 -7.40 21.12 -9.20
C LYS A 105 -6.45 20.50 -10.24
N PHE A 106 -6.80 19.30 -10.68
CA PHE A 106 -6.12 18.60 -11.77
C PHE A 106 -7.09 18.44 -12.94
N MET A 107 -6.57 18.38 -14.17
CA MET A 107 -7.38 18.05 -15.35
C MET A 107 -8.06 16.68 -15.20
N LYS A 108 -7.33 15.71 -14.64
CA LYS A 108 -7.82 14.38 -14.24
C LYS A 108 -7.63 14.21 -12.73
N PRO A 109 -8.70 14.31 -11.92
CA PRO A 109 -8.59 14.33 -10.47
C PRO A 109 -8.24 12.94 -9.92
N GLY A 110 -7.40 12.92 -8.88
CA GLY A 110 -7.18 11.73 -8.07
C GLY A 110 -5.72 11.38 -7.83
N SER A 111 -5.52 10.42 -6.93
CA SER A 111 -4.23 9.76 -6.73
C SER A 111 -3.80 9.02 -8.00
N ARG A 112 -2.51 8.75 -8.16
CA ARG A 112 -1.96 8.05 -9.35
C ARG A 112 -1.12 6.85 -9.01
N GLN A 113 -0.74 6.68 -7.75
CA GLN A 113 0.36 5.81 -7.36
C GLN A 113 -0.10 4.73 -6.40
N VAL A 114 0.33 3.51 -6.69
CA VAL A 114 0.20 2.37 -5.78
C VAL A 114 1.17 2.63 -4.62
N PRO A 115 0.72 2.61 -3.36
CA PRO A 115 1.61 2.76 -2.23
C PRO A 115 2.57 1.57 -2.14
N THR A 116 3.74 1.79 -1.57
CA THR A 116 4.75 0.73 -1.37
C THR A 116 4.76 0.33 0.10
N VAL A 117 4.43 -0.93 0.36
CA VAL A 117 4.15 -1.45 1.70
C VAL A 117 5.29 -2.36 2.16
N GLY A 118 6.18 -1.79 2.96
CA GLY A 118 7.26 -2.54 3.62
C GLY A 118 6.79 -3.29 4.87
N GLU A 119 7.73 -3.89 5.58
CA GLU A 119 7.47 -4.61 6.84
C GLU A 119 6.85 -3.70 7.91
N LYS A 120 7.44 -2.51 8.08
CA LYS A 120 7.10 -1.58 9.16
C LYS A 120 6.35 -0.34 8.68
N TYR A 121 6.60 0.07 7.44
CA TYR A 121 6.18 1.38 6.94
C TYR A 121 5.49 1.29 5.59
N VAL A 122 4.61 2.25 5.33
CA VAL A 122 3.99 2.51 4.04
C VAL A 122 4.57 3.78 3.45
N TYR A 123 4.98 3.71 2.19
CA TYR A 123 5.56 4.82 1.45
C TYR A 123 4.63 5.22 0.32
N SER A 124 4.36 6.52 0.19
CA SER A 124 3.45 7.04 -0.84
C SER A 124 3.87 8.39 -1.36
N VAL A 125 3.64 8.63 -2.65
CA VAL A 125 3.81 9.95 -3.28
C VAL A 125 2.45 10.45 -3.78
N GLY A 126 2.02 11.57 -3.22
CA GLY A 126 0.81 12.27 -3.63
C GLY A 126 0.97 12.99 -4.96
N ALA A 127 -0.16 13.39 -5.56
CA ALA A 127 -0.19 14.07 -6.85
C ALA A 127 0.67 15.35 -6.89
N MET A 128 0.76 16.04 -5.75
CA MET A 128 1.52 17.29 -5.59
C MET A 128 2.95 17.08 -5.09
N GLY A 129 3.50 15.86 -5.21
CA GLY A 129 4.88 15.54 -4.82
C GLY A 129 5.09 15.32 -3.32
N HIS A 130 4.02 15.25 -2.52
CA HIS A 130 4.11 14.90 -1.11
C HIS A 130 4.59 13.46 -0.96
N PHE A 131 5.81 13.27 -0.51
CA PHE A 131 6.39 11.97 -0.26
C PHE A 131 6.37 11.69 1.24
N HIS A 132 5.65 10.64 1.64
CA HIS A 132 5.41 10.31 3.04
C HIS A 132 5.83 8.89 3.37
N CYS A 133 6.36 8.74 4.59
CA CYS A 133 6.50 7.47 5.29
C CYS A 133 5.54 7.45 6.48
N VAL A 134 4.73 6.41 6.53
CA VAL A 134 3.65 6.24 7.51
C VAL A 134 3.85 4.90 8.21
N ASP A 135 3.66 4.86 9.52
CA ASP A 135 3.63 3.64 10.31
C ASP A 135 2.50 2.72 9.83
N ARG A 136 2.83 1.48 9.46
CA ARG A 136 1.87 0.56 8.84
C ARG A 136 0.77 0.11 9.78
N GLN A 137 1.05 0.06 11.08
CA GLN A 137 0.09 -0.42 12.07
C GLN A 137 -0.88 0.68 12.49
N THR A 138 -0.37 1.90 12.68
CA THR A 138 -1.12 3.00 13.30
C THR A 138 -1.59 4.06 12.31
N GLY A 139 -1.04 4.11 11.09
CA GLY A 139 -1.32 5.18 10.14
C GLY A 139 -0.68 6.52 10.50
N LYS A 140 0.21 6.56 11.51
CA LYS A 140 0.89 7.79 11.95
C LYS A 140 2.04 8.15 11.02
N LYS A 141 2.16 9.43 10.68
CA LYS A 141 3.31 9.94 9.91
C LYS A 141 4.60 9.73 10.71
N ILE A 142 5.61 9.15 10.05
CA ILE A 142 6.98 9.06 10.57
C ILE A 142 7.80 10.23 10.05
N TRP A 143 7.78 10.46 8.74
CA TRP A 143 8.43 11.60 8.11
C TRP A 143 7.72 11.99 6.80
N GLY A 144 8.06 13.15 6.25
CA GLY A 144 7.59 13.55 4.94
C GLY A 144 8.39 14.70 4.35
N MET A 145 8.39 14.77 3.02
CA MET A 145 9.02 15.82 2.22
C MET A 145 8.13 16.15 1.01
N ASN A 146 8.43 17.23 0.28
CA ASN A 146 7.75 17.56 -0.97
C ASN A 146 8.75 17.57 -2.12
N LEU A 147 8.66 16.57 -3.00
CA LEU A 147 9.59 16.38 -4.12
C LEU A 147 9.66 17.60 -5.04
N LEU A 148 8.54 18.29 -5.25
CA LEU A 148 8.51 19.45 -6.15
C LEU A 148 9.20 20.67 -5.52
N LYS A 149 8.94 20.91 -4.24
CA LYS A 149 9.50 22.03 -3.50
C LYS A 149 10.98 21.80 -3.18
N ASP A 150 11.30 20.63 -2.63
CA ASP A 150 12.57 20.38 -1.96
C ASP A 150 13.70 20.11 -2.98
N PHE A 151 13.37 19.73 -4.22
CA PHE A 151 14.33 19.42 -5.29
C PHE A 151 14.21 20.35 -6.52
N ASP A 152 13.51 21.48 -6.39
CA ASP A 152 13.33 22.47 -7.47
C ASP A 152 12.73 21.85 -8.76
N SER A 153 11.70 21.03 -8.59
CA SER A 153 11.06 20.31 -9.68
C SER A 153 9.81 21.04 -10.17
N LYS A 154 9.61 21.08 -11.48
CA LYS A 154 8.36 21.59 -12.06
C LYS A 154 7.26 20.54 -11.92
N LYS A 155 6.06 20.97 -11.51
CA LYS A 155 4.89 20.09 -11.49
C LYS A 155 4.61 19.56 -12.91
N PRO A 156 4.61 18.23 -13.15
CA PRO A 156 4.27 17.68 -14.45
C PRO A 156 2.84 18.02 -14.87
N MET A 157 2.57 18.06 -16.18
CA MET A 157 1.20 18.24 -16.72
C MET A 157 0.24 17.21 -16.13
N TRP A 158 0.69 15.96 -16.04
CA TRP A 158 -0.06 14.85 -15.46
C TRP A 158 0.18 14.65 -13.97
N VAL A 159 0.67 15.68 -13.29
CA VAL A 159 1.10 15.71 -11.88
C VAL A 159 2.08 14.58 -11.54
N VAL A 160 2.48 14.44 -10.27
CA VAL A 160 3.47 13.43 -9.90
C VAL A 160 2.84 12.03 -9.97
N ALA A 161 3.53 11.14 -10.68
CA ALA A 161 3.07 9.79 -10.96
C ALA A 161 4.23 8.77 -10.82
N GLN A 162 4.75 8.61 -9.61
CA GLN A 162 5.77 7.60 -9.30
C GLN A 162 5.50 6.83 -7.99
N ALA A 163 5.70 5.52 -8.02
CA ALA A 163 5.57 4.66 -6.86
C ALA A 163 6.96 4.52 -6.22
N PRO A 164 7.12 4.80 -4.91
CA PRO A 164 8.40 4.58 -4.24
C PRO A 164 8.88 3.15 -4.39
N ARG A 165 10.18 2.93 -4.52
CA ARG A 165 10.76 1.59 -4.58
C ARG A 165 11.58 1.30 -3.34
N LEU A 166 11.35 0.15 -2.72
CA LEU A 166 12.25 -0.36 -1.69
C LEU A 166 13.40 -1.12 -2.32
N TYR A 167 14.60 -0.87 -1.80
CA TYR A 167 15.81 -1.60 -2.12
C TYR A 167 16.73 -1.63 -0.89
N LYS A 168 16.90 -2.80 -0.28
CA LYS A 168 17.56 -2.93 1.03
C LYS A 168 16.93 -1.96 2.03
N ASP A 169 17.73 -1.12 2.69
CA ASP A 169 17.27 -0.12 3.66
C ASP A 169 16.85 1.21 3.01
N TRP A 170 16.85 1.29 1.68
CA TRP A 170 16.52 2.50 0.95
C TRP A 170 15.09 2.51 0.45
N VAL A 171 14.49 3.71 0.49
CA VAL A 171 13.31 4.05 -0.31
C VAL A 171 13.73 5.02 -1.41
N ILE A 172 13.45 4.64 -2.64
CA ILE A 172 13.92 5.31 -3.86
C ILE A 172 12.73 5.97 -4.54
N VAL A 173 12.87 7.26 -4.84
CA VAL A 173 11.96 8.07 -5.65
C VAL A 173 12.79 8.99 -6.54
N ALA A 174 12.30 9.29 -7.74
CA ALA A 174 12.90 10.30 -8.60
C ALA A 174 12.40 11.70 -8.18
N PRO A 175 13.27 12.65 -7.85
CA PRO A 175 12.82 13.98 -7.42
C PRO A 175 12.10 14.77 -8.53
N LEU A 176 12.32 14.41 -9.80
CA LEU A 176 11.86 15.13 -11.00
C LEU A 176 12.46 16.55 -11.14
N GLY A 177 13.59 16.79 -10.47
CA GLY A 177 14.23 18.09 -10.32
C GLY A 177 15.71 18.07 -10.68
N LYS A 178 16.36 19.23 -10.58
CA LYS A 178 17.79 19.41 -10.88
C LYS A 178 18.70 19.35 -9.65
N LYS A 179 18.11 19.45 -8.45
CA LYS A 179 18.80 19.33 -7.17
C LYS A 179 18.63 17.94 -6.60
#